data_AF-A0A949R6V8-F1
#
_entry.id   AF-A0A949R6V8-F1
#
_cell.length_a   1.000
_cell.length_b   1.000
_cell.length_c   1.000
_cell.angle_alpha   90.00
_cell.angle_beta   90.00
_cell.angle_gamma   90.00
#
_symmetry.space_group_name_H-M   'P 1'
#
loop_
_entity.id
_entity.type
_entity.pdbx_description
1 polymer ?
#
loop_
_entity_poly.entity_id
_entity_poly.type
_entity_poly.pdbx_seq_one_letter_code
_entity_poly.pdbx_strand_id
1 'polypeptide(L)'
;MKPLHHPLLVAFLLVGLAGCYKDDVDVSARTDNPFDADYSGPSVFSLDSIFVEQVVGPPSYFRQVVQFKVNAALFLAPASYQVEVHDLLEGTRTLVGQVPPGSHTLRYHRNEYQPGQEVCLELRLTNNNAFGRPGTICGTWP
;
A
#
# COMPACT_ATOMS: atom_id res chain seq x y z
N MET A 1 18.89 8.54 -72.75
CA MET A 1 19.11 8.97 -71.34
C MET A 1 17.76 8.82 -70.63
N LYS A 2 17.63 7.90 -69.68
CA LYS A 2 16.38 7.60 -68.94
C LYS A 2 16.58 7.96 -67.46
N PRO A 3 15.59 8.55 -66.77
CA PRO A 3 15.76 8.95 -65.37
C PRO A 3 15.69 7.74 -64.43
N LEU A 4 16.65 7.68 -63.52
CA LEU A 4 16.83 6.63 -62.53
C LEU A 4 15.93 6.91 -61.30
N HIS A 5 14.96 6.02 -61.11
CA HIS A 5 14.32 5.59 -59.86
C HIS A 5 14.51 6.46 -58.60
N HIS A 6 13.43 7.16 -58.21
CA HIS A 6 13.21 7.78 -56.89
C HIS A 6 12.18 7.02 -56.01
N PRO A 7 12.16 5.67 -55.87
CA PRO A 7 11.17 5.01 -55.02
C PRO A 7 11.60 4.92 -53.54
N LEU A 8 12.88 5.15 -53.20
CA LEU A 8 13.41 4.84 -51.87
C LEU A 8 13.00 5.85 -50.78
N LEU A 9 12.67 7.09 -51.16
CA LEU A 9 12.44 8.18 -50.20
C LEU A 9 11.02 8.16 -49.60
N VAL A 10 10.08 7.46 -50.24
CA VAL A 10 8.69 7.30 -49.76
C VAL A 10 8.59 6.20 -48.69
N ALA A 11 9.46 5.19 -48.74
CA ALA A 11 9.43 4.07 -47.80
C ALA A 11 9.83 4.46 -46.37
N PHE A 12 10.72 5.45 -46.20
CA PHE A 12 11.13 5.91 -44.87
C PHE A 12 10.10 6.83 -44.18
N LEU A 13 9.22 7.49 -44.95
CA LEU A 13 8.20 8.37 -44.39
C LEU A 13 7.03 7.60 -43.75
N LEU A 14 6.77 6.36 -44.18
CA LEU A 14 5.67 5.53 -43.68
C LEU A 14 5.97 4.86 -42.34
N VAL A 15 7.24 4.71 -41.96
CA VAL A 15 7.64 4.12 -40.66
C VAL A 15 7.56 5.15 -39.52
N GLY A 16 7.61 6.45 -39.84
CA GLY A 16 7.45 7.54 -38.86
C GLY A 16 6.00 7.81 -38.42
N LEU A 17 5.02 7.21 -39.09
CA LEU A 17 3.59 7.30 -38.76
C LEU A 17 3.09 6.12 -37.91
N ALA A 18 3.96 5.15 -37.57
CA ALA A 18 3.74 4.30 -36.41
C ALA A 18 4.00 5.13 -35.14
N GLY A 19 3.19 6.19 -34.98
CA GLY A 19 3.07 6.88 -33.72
C GLY A 19 2.73 5.84 -32.66
N CYS A 20 3.56 5.76 -31.62
CA CYS A 20 3.19 5.06 -30.41
C CYS A 20 1.81 5.57 -30.01
N TYR A 21 0.82 4.70 -30.15
CA TYR A 21 -0.58 4.96 -29.88
C TYR A 21 -0.69 5.65 -28.52
N LYS A 22 -1.13 6.90 -28.51
CA LYS A 22 -1.24 7.72 -27.29
C LYS A 22 -2.40 7.25 -26.39
N ASP A 23 -3.18 6.27 -26.84
CA ASP A 23 -4.48 5.91 -26.28
C ASP A 23 -4.57 4.49 -25.67
N ASP A 24 -3.47 3.76 -25.49
CA ASP A 24 -3.57 2.34 -25.07
C ASP A 24 -3.47 2.08 -23.56
N VAL A 25 -3.58 3.09 -22.71
CA VAL A 25 -3.67 2.89 -21.25
C VAL A 25 -5.02 3.37 -20.76
N ASP A 26 -5.99 2.45 -20.72
CA ASP A 26 -7.23 2.65 -20.00
C ASP A 26 -6.95 2.65 -18.49
N VAL A 27 -6.57 3.83 -17.98
CA VAL A 27 -6.30 4.04 -16.54
C VAL A 27 -7.56 3.77 -15.70
N SER A 28 -8.75 3.89 -16.28
CA SER A 28 -10.02 3.70 -15.57
C SER A 28 -10.39 2.23 -15.35
N ALA A 29 -9.81 1.31 -16.12
CA ALA A 29 -9.97 -0.12 -15.92
C ALA A 29 -8.93 -0.73 -14.96
N ARG A 30 -8.01 0.08 -14.43
CA ARG A 30 -6.84 -0.39 -13.67
C ARG A 30 -7.14 -0.47 -12.17
N THR A 31 -7.61 -1.63 -11.71
CA THR A 31 -7.89 -1.90 -10.28
C THR A 31 -6.82 -2.77 -9.60
N ASP A 32 -5.63 -2.90 -10.21
CA ASP A 32 -4.53 -3.76 -9.76
C ASP A 32 -3.57 -3.07 -8.77
N ASN A 33 -3.67 -1.76 -8.62
CA ASN A 33 -2.79 -0.96 -7.78
C ASN A 33 -3.33 -0.89 -6.33
N PRO A 34 -2.62 -1.44 -5.33
CA PRO A 34 -3.10 -1.47 -3.94
C PRO A 34 -3.15 -0.10 -3.25
N PHE A 35 -2.62 0.95 -3.87
CA PHE A 35 -2.75 2.34 -3.40
C PHE A 35 -4.04 3.01 -3.85
N ASP A 36 -4.80 2.40 -4.77
CA ASP A 36 -6.03 2.97 -5.28
C ASP A 36 -7.25 2.55 -4.43
N ALA A 37 -8.23 3.43 -4.35
CA ALA A 37 -9.42 3.24 -3.51
C ALA A 37 -10.35 2.12 -4.03
N ASP A 38 -10.27 1.82 -5.32
CA ASP A 38 -11.06 0.81 -6.05
C ASP A 38 -10.31 -0.53 -6.22
N TYR A 39 -9.13 -0.68 -5.60
CA TYR A 39 -8.35 -1.90 -5.64
C TYR A 39 -9.18 -3.15 -5.33
N SER A 40 -9.23 -4.09 -6.27
CA SER A 40 -10.08 -5.28 -6.20
C SER A 40 -9.30 -6.59 -5.99
N GLY A 41 -7.99 -6.51 -5.77
CA GLY A 41 -7.12 -7.68 -5.61
C GLY A 41 -7.14 -8.32 -4.21
N PRO A 42 -6.18 -9.23 -3.93
CA PRO A 42 -6.04 -9.90 -2.64
C PRO A 42 -5.84 -8.95 -1.45
N SER A 43 -6.01 -9.45 -0.22
CA SER A 43 -5.76 -8.63 0.97
C SER A 43 -4.32 -8.11 1.02
N VAL A 44 -4.19 -6.80 1.17
CA VAL A 44 -2.90 -6.10 1.35
C VAL A 44 -2.37 -6.30 2.76
N PHE A 45 -3.25 -6.49 3.74
CA PHE A 45 -2.90 -6.53 5.16
C PHE A 45 -3.11 -7.92 5.75
N SER A 46 -2.23 -8.29 6.67
CA SER A 46 -2.40 -9.48 7.51
C SER A 46 -1.96 -9.20 8.92
N LEU A 47 -2.74 -9.64 9.91
CA LEU A 47 -2.31 -9.64 11.30
C LEU A 47 -1.11 -10.57 11.46
N ASP A 48 -0.09 -10.12 12.19
CA ASP A 48 1.08 -10.93 12.52
C ASP A 48 1.01 -11.41 13.97
N SER A 49 0.87 -10.47 14.90
CA SER A 49 0.76 -10.79 16.34
C SER A 49 0.18 -9.64 17.13
N ILE A 50 -0.45 -9.94 18.26
CA ILE A 50 -0.80 -8.96 19.29
C ILE A 50 -0.11 -9.35 20.59
N PHE A 51 0.63 -8.42 21.19
CA PHE A 51 1.37 -8.65 22.43
C PHE A 51 1.45 -7.37 23.26
N VAL A 52 1.95 -7.48 24.49
CA VAL A 52 2.23 -6.35 25.36
C VAL A 52 3.74 -6.20 25.48
N GLU A 53 4.23 -4.97 25.40
CA GLU A 53 5.63 -4.64 25.65
C GLU A 53 5.76 -3.60 26.76
N GLN A 54 6.90 -3.65 27.45
CA GLN A 54 7.29 -2.61 28.40
C GLN A 54 8.06 -1.53 27.66
N VAL A 55 7.57 -0.29 27.75
CA VAL A 55 8.34 0.89 27.36
C VAL A 55 9.23 1.26 28.54
N VAL A 56 10.54 1.16 28.34
CA VAL A 56 11.54 1.48 29.36
C VAL A 56 11.89 2.97 29.26
N GLY A 57 11.64 3.70 30.34
CA GLY A 57 11.97 5.12 30.44
C GLY A 57 11.45 5.72 31.75
N PRO A 58 11.63 7.03 31.94
CA PRO A 58 10.90 7.80 32.96
C PRO A 58 9.64 8.46 32.34
N PRO A 59 8.41 7.97 32.59
CA PRO A 59 8.03 6.77 33.36
C PRO A 59 8.08 5.49 32.51
N SER A 60 8.23 4.35 33.19
CA SER A 60 8.08 3.05 32.57
C SER A 60 6.61 2.67 32.56
N TYR A 61 6.11 2.15 31.45
CA TYR A 61 4.72 1.72 31.32
C TYR A 61 4.61 0.55 30.33
N PHE A 62 3.47 -0.13 30.35
CA PHE A 62 3.15 -1.18 29.39
C PHE A 62 2.18 -0.66 28.34
N ARG A 63 2.31 -1.15 27.11
CA ARG A 63 1.38 -0.87 26.02
C ARG A 63 1.12 -2.14 25.21
N GLN A 64 -0.07 -2.25 24.66
CA GLN A 64 -0.38 -3.28 23.68
C GLN A 64 0.17 -2.88 22.31
N VAL A 65 0.73 -3.85 21.60
CA VAL A 65 1.25 -3.72 20.25
C VAL A 65 0.41 -4.62 19.36
N VAL A 66 -0.22 -4.03 18.34
CA VAL A 66 -0.80 -4.75 17.22
C VAL A 66 0.21 -4.71 16.07
N GLN A 67 0.91 -5.82 15.86
CA GLN A 67 1.87 -5.96 14.77
C GLN A 67 1.18 -6.60 13.56
N PHE A 68 1.37 -5.99 12.40
CA PHE A 68 0.79 -6.46 11.15
C PHE A 68 1.77 -6.30 10.00
N LYS A 69 1.48 -7.00 8.91
CA LYS A 69 2.29 -7.02 7.69
C LYS A 69 1.53 -6.45 6.52
N VAL A 70 2.28 -5.81 5.63
CA VAL A 70 1.82 -5.38 4.31
C VAL A 70 2.38 -6.35 3.27
N ASN A 71 1.53 -6.87 2.41
CA ASN A 71 1.94 -7.72 1.30
C ASN A 71 2.49 -6.87 0.14
N ALA A 72 3.76 -6.48 0.26
CA ALA A 72 4.42 -5.66 -0.76
C ALA A 72 4.67 -6.38 -2.08
N ALA A 73 4.48 -7.70 -2.16
CA ALA A 73 4.52 -8.41 -3.44
C ALA A 73 3.38 -8.00 -4.39
N LEU A 74 2.35 -7.35 -3.86
CA LEU A 74 1.24 -6.78 -4.66
C LEU A 74 1.58 -5.40 -5.24
N PHE A 75 2.73 -4.82 -4.90
CA PHE A 75 3.08 -3.48 -5.37
C PHE A 75 3.60 -3.56 -6.80
N LEU A 76 3.15 -2.61 -7.63
CA LEU A 76 3.54 -2.53 -9.04
C LEU A 76 5.01 -2.08 -9.21
N ALA A 77 5.56 -1.39 -8.21
CA ALA A 77 6.95 -0.97 -8.13
C ALA A 77 7.34 -0.73 -6.65
N PRO A 78 8.64 -0.70 -6.31
CA PRO A 78 9.07 -0.26 -4.98
C PRO A 78 8.53 1.13 -4.66
N ALA A 79 7.89 1.28 -3.50
CA ALA A 79 7.24 2.51 -3.09
C ALA A 79 7.49 2.79 -1.60
N SER A 80 7.69 4.06 -1.26
CA SER A 80 7.60 4.54 0.12
C SER A 80 6.13 4.75 0.47
N TYR A 81 5.72 4.25 1.64
CA TYR A 81 4.34 4.33 2.08
C TYR A 81 4.23 4.44 3.59
N GLN A 82 3.04 4.86 4.03
CA GLN A 82 2.57 4.73 5.40
C GLN A 82 1.25 3.96 5.39
N VAL A 83 0.79 3.58 6.58
CA VAL A 83 -0.54 3.00 6.77
C VAL A 83 -1.32 3.90 7.71
N GLU A 84 -2.47 4.36 7.27
CA GLU A 84 -3.47 4.91 8.18
C GLU A 84 -4.14 3.75 8.91
N VAL A 85 -4.11 3.82 10.22
CA VAL A 85 -4.75 2.89 11.14
C VAL A 85 -5.91 3.62 11.78
N HIS A 86 -7.11 3.08 11.61
CA HIS A 86 -8.31 3.47 12.34
C HIS A 86 -8.63 2.38 13.35
N ASP A 87 -8.42 2.69 14.63
CA ASP A 87 -8.81 1.83 15.74
C ASP A 87 -10.32 1.88 15.90
N LEU A 88 -11.01 0.78 15.61
CA LEU A 88 -12.47 0.75 15.62
C LEU A 88 -13.06 0.75 17.04
N LEU A 89 -12.24 0.46 18.05
CA LEU A 89 -12.66 0.45 19.44
C LEU A 89 -12.52 1.84 20.07
N GLU A 90 -11.40 2.53 19.81
CA GLU A 90 -11.13 3.87 20.35
C GLU A 90 -11.61 5.01 19.42
N GLY A 91 -11.86 4.72 18.15
CA GLY A 91 -12.24 5.71 17.13
C GLY A 91 -11.08 6.60 16.66
N THR A 92 -9.85 6.27 17.04
CA THR A 92 -8.64 7.07 16.74
C THR A 92 -8.06 6.73 15.37
N ARG A 93 -7.51 7.73 14.67
CA ARG A 93 -6.80 7.55 13.40
C ARG A 93 -5.36 8.00 13.53
N THR A 94 -4.43 7.15 13.10
CA THR A 94 -2.99 7.41 13.20
C THR A 94 -2.26 6.88 11.96
N LEU A 95 -1.26 7.63 11.49
CA LEU A 95 -0.33 7.14 10.46
C LEU A 95 0.83 6.39 11.13
N VAL A 96 1.09 5.17 10.68
CA VAL A 96 2.22 4.36 11.13
C VAL A 96 3.16 4.05 9.99
N GLY A 97 4.45 4.00 10.31
CA GLY A 97 5.52 3.64 9.39
C GLY A 97 6.02 2.22 9.61
N GLN A 98 6.92 1.80 8.72
CA GLN A 98 7.62 0.51 8.80
C GLN A 98 8.56 0.46 10.00
N VAL A 99 8.58 -0.67 10.70
CA VAL A 99 9.46 -0.90 11.85
C VAL A 99 10.09 -2.30 11.74
N PRO A 100 11.40 -2.40 11.42
CA PRO A 100 12.32 -1.31 11.07
C PRO A 100 12.01 -0.69 9.68
N PRO A 101 12.56 0.50 9.36
CA PRO A 101 12.47 1.08 8.02
C PRO A 101 12.93 0.10 6.93
N GLY A 102 12.22 0.05 5.81
CA GLY A 102 12.49 -0.89 4.71
C GLY A 102 11.93 -2.30 4.91
N SER A 103 11.34 -2.60 6.07
CA SER A 103 10.55 -3.82 6.27
C SER A 103 9.11 -3.62 5.81
N HIS A 104 8.33 -4.71 5.74
CA HIS A 104 6.87 -4.62 5.54
C HIS A 104 6.09 -4.94 6.82
N THR A 105 6.75 -4.77 7.97
CA THR A 105 6.17 -4.94 9.30
C THR A 105 5.87 -3.57 9.88
N LEU A 106 4.67 -3.39 10.43
CA LEU A 106 4.23 -2.16 11.06
C LEU A 106 3.63 -2.48 12.44
N ARG A 107 3.65 -1.48 13.32
CA ARG A 107 3.16 -1.59 14.69
C ARG A 107 2.24 -0.44 15.01
N TYR A 108 1.04 -0.76 15.44
CA TYR A 108 0.13 0.17 16.10
C TYR A 108 0.18 -0.08 17.62
N HIS A 109 0.15 0.99 18.40
CA HIS A 109 0.33 0.93 19.85
C HIS A 109 -0.91 1.46 20.56
N ARG A 110 -1.40 0.70 21.54
CA ARG A 110 -2.53 1.07 22.39
C ARG A 110 -2.09 1.16 23.84
N ASN A 111 -2.40 2.28 24.49
CA ASN A 111 -2.07 2.49 25.90
C ASN A 111 -3.16 1.90 26.81
N GLU A 112 -4.41 1.89 26.36
CA GLU A 112 -5.54 1.31 27.07
C GLU A 112 -5.90 -0.04 26.42
N TYR A 113 -5.75 -1.14 27.17
CA TYR A 113 -6.02 -2.48 26.67
C TYR A 113 -6.47 -3.41 27.79
N GLN A 114 -7.22 -4.44 27.42
CA GLN A 114 -7.67 -5.50 28.32
C GLN A 114 -7.30 -6.88 27.74
N PRO A 115 -6.77 -7.82 28.55
CA PRO A 115 -6.60 -9.21 28.12
C PRO A 115 -7.91 -9.80 27.61
N GLY A 116 -7.85 -10.57 26.52
CA GLY A 116 -9.01 -11.20 25.89
C GLY A 116 -9.93 -10.25 25.10
N GLN A 117 -9.68 -8.94 25.10
CA GLN A 117 -10.46 -8.00 24.29
C GLN A 117 -10.08 -8.11 22.82
N GLU A 118 -11.09 -8.28 21.96
CA GLU A 118 -10.89 -8.23 20.51
C GLU A 118 -10.62 -6.80 20.06
N VAL A 119 -9.59 -6.65 19.24
CA VAL A 119 -9.17 -5.38 18.65
C VAL A 119 -9.24 -5.52 17.15
N CYS A 120 -10.05 -4.67 16.52
CA CYS A 120 -10.16 -4.56 15.07
C CYS A 120 -9.61 -3.22 14.60
N LEU A 121 -8.71 -3.28 13.62
CA LEU A 121 -8.13 -2.11 12.97
C LEU A 121 -8.58 -2.06 11.51
N GLU A 122 -9.14 -0.94 11.08
CA GLU A 122 -9.25 -0.61 9.66
C GLU A 122 -7.94 0.04 9.20
N LEU A 123 -7.36 -0.47 8.12
CA LEU A 123 -6.06 -0.10 7.60
C LEU A 123 -6.20 0.41 6.17
N ARG A 124 -5.50 1.50 5.85
CA ARG A 124 -5.42 2.05 4.48
C ARG A 124 -3.97 2.35 4.13
N LEU A 125 -3.53 1.89 2.96
CA LEU A 125 -2.24 2.30 2.41
C LEU A 125 -2.31 3.78 2.03
N THR A 126 -1.23 4.51 2.27
CA THR A 126 -1.09 5.87 1.75
C THR A 126 0.31 6.15 1.23
N ASN A 127 0.35 6.81 0.08
CA ASN A 127 1.52 7.46 -0.49
C ASN A 127 1.07 8.86 -0.95
N ASN A 128 1.71 9.93 -0.47
CA ASN A 128 1.36 11.31 -0.84
C ASN A 128 -0.09 11.74 -0.50
N ASN A 129 -0.64 11.29 0.64
CA ASN A 129 -1.98 11.63 1.14
C ASN A 129 -3.17 11.10 0.31
N ALA A 130 -2.94 10.25 -0.70
CA ALA A 130 -4.00 9.41 -1.26
C ALA A 130 -4.18 8.16 -0.38
N PHE A 131 -5.41 7.69 -0.21
CA PHE A 131 -5.71 6.51 0.59
C PHE A 131 -6.25 5.40 -0.29
N GLY A 132 -5.60 4.24 -0.22
CA GLY A 132 -6.07 3.02 -0.86
C GLY A 132 -7.32 2.46 -0.18
N ARG A 133 -7.83 1.38 -0.75
CA ARG A 133 -8.99 0.66 -0.22
C ARG A 133 -8.78 0.25 1.26
N PRO A 134 -9.80 0.43 2.13
CA PRO A 134 -9.75 -0.06 3.50
C PRO A 134 -9.70 -1.60 3.57
N GLY A 135 -8.85 -2.12 4.45
CA GLY A 135 -8.85 -3.53 4.86
C GLY A 135 -8.94 -3.63 6.38
N THR A 136 -9.56 -4.70 6.90
CA THR A 136 -9.72 -4.89 8.34
C THR A 136 -8.92 -6.09 8.82
N ILE A 137 -8.20 -5.91 9.91
CA ILE A 137 -7.58 -7.01 10.66
C ILE A 137 -8.16 -7.01 12.07
N CYS A 138 -8.42 -8.19 12.62
CA CYS A 138 -8.93 -8.35 13.99
C CYS A 138 -8.13 -9.44 14.70
N GLY A 139 -7.98 -9.30 16.00
CA GLY A 139 -7.40 -10.34 16.85
C GLY A 139 -7.49 -10.01 18.32
N THR A 140 -7.07 -10.95 19.15
CA THR A 140 -7.06 -10.85 20.61
C THR A 140 -5.67 -11.12 21.13
N TRP A 141 -5.24 -10.36 22.14
CA TRP A 141 -4.14 -10.79 23.00
C TRP A 141 -4.73 -11.57 24.19
N PRO A 142 -4.32 -12.83 24.40
CA PRO A 142 -4.88 -13.69 25.44
C PRO A 142 -4.56 -13.20 26.86
#